data_AF-A0A315XPN8-F1
#
_entry.id   AF-A0A315XPN8-F1
#
_cell.length_a   1.000
_cell.length_b   1.000
_cell.length_c   1.000
_cell.angle_alpha   90.00
_cell.angle_beta   90.00
_cell.angle_gamma   90.00
#
_symmetry.space_group_name_H-M   'P 1'
#
loop_
_entity.id
_entity.type
_entity.pdbx_description
1 polymer ?
#
loop_
_entity_poly.entity_id
_entity_poly.type
_entity_poly.pdbx_seq_one_letter_code
_entity_poly.pdbx_strand_id
1 'polypeptide(L)'
;MSKTTIRNLLAAVLTAVFSVTLLDAIFHISNMINPGVSNIYNALGTQIAPNMVTVVIFDFRAFDTLGESIILLSAGLVVLLIFGRGLLGDKR
;
A
#
# COMPACT_ATOMS: atom_id res chain seq x y z
N MET A 1 -24.52 30.87 -14.50
CA MET A 1 -23.41 30.28 -13.69
C MET A 1 -22.36 29.73 -14.64
N SER A 2 -21.08 30.10 -14.50
CA SER A 2 -20.02 29.66 -15.42
C SER A 2 -19.80 28.15 -15.32
N LYS A 3 -19.49 27.47 -16.45
CA LYS A 3 -19.17 26.03 -16.48
C LYS A 3 -18.08 25.65 -15.47
N THR A 4 -17.10 26.55 -15.27
CA THR A 4 -16.01 26.37 -14.29
C THR A 4 -16.52 26.43 -12.85
N THR A 5 -17.45 27.33 -12.54
CA THR A 5 -18.08 27.43 -11.21
C THR A 5 -18.92 26.20 -10.89
N ILE A 6 -19.66 25.68 -11.87
CA ILE A 6 -20.46 24.44 -11.71
C ILE A 6 -19.54 23.25 -11.45
N ARG A 7 -18.46 23.12 -12.22
CA ARG A 7 -17.47 22.05 -12.02
C ARG A 7 -16.82 22.10 -10.64
N ASN A 8 -16.41 23.28 -10.18
CA ASN A 8 -15.76 23.44 -8.88
C ASN A 8 -16.73 23.16 -7.72
N LEU A 9 -18.00 23.57 -7.86
CA LEU A 9 -19.03 23.26 -6.88
C LEU A 9 -19.28 21.75 -6.80
N LEU A 10 -19.39 21.08 -7.94
CA LEU A 10 -19.55 19.62 -7.99
C LEU A 10 -18.35 18.90 -7.36
N ALA A 11 -17.12 19.32 -7.69
CA ALA A 11 -15.91 18.75 -7.08
C ALA A 11 -15.90 18.93 -5.56
N ALA A 12 -16.24 20.12 -5.07
CA ALA A 12 -16.30 20.39 -3.63
C ALA A 12 -17.35 19.52 -2.91
N VAL A 13 -18.52 19.35 -3.50
CA VAL A 13 -19.58 18.49 -2.95
C VAL A 13 -19.13 17.03 -2.94
N LEU A 14 -18.54 16.52 -4.03
CA LEU A 14 -18.05 15.15 -4.10
C LEU A 14 -16.93 14.89 -3.10
N THR A 15 -15.98 15.82 -2.95
CA THR A 15 -14.93 15.72 -1.95
C THR A 15 -15.51 15.73 -0.54
N ALA A 16 -16.47 16.61 -0.24
CA ALA A 16 -17.10 16.67 1.07
C ALA A 16 -17.84 15.37 1.41
N VAL A 17 -18.61 14.81 0.47
CA VAL A 17 -19.31 13.53 0.66
C VAL A 17 -18.30 12.41 0.89
N PHE A 18 -17.25 12.31 0.06
CA PHE A 18 -16.19 11.31 0.23
C PHE A 18 -15.52 11.43 1.61
N SER A 19 -15.17 12.64 2.04
CA SER A 19 -14.56 12.89 3.35
C SER A 19 -15.47 12.45 4.49
N VAL A 20 -16.78 12.76 4.44
CA VAL A 20 -17.73 12.32 5.49
C VAL A 20 -17.83 10.80 5.52
N THR A 21 -17.95 10.14 4.37
CA THR A 21 -18.02 8.67 4.30
C THR A 21 -16.74 7.99 4.77
N LEU A 22 -15.57 8.58 4.47
CA LEU A 22 -14.28 8.07 4.90
C LEU A 22 -14.13 8.20 6.42
N LEU A 23 -14.52 9.34 6.99
CA LEU A 23 -14.49 9.53 8.44
C LEU A 23 -15.43 8.56 9.16
N ASP A 24 -16.64 8.36 8.63
CA ASP A 24 -17.59 7.39 9.18
C ASP A 24 -17.04 5.95 9.18
N ALA A 25 -16.37 5.55 8.09
CA ALA A 25 -15.70 4.25 8.00
C ALA A 25 -14.55 4.10 9.02
N ILE A 26 -13.79 5.17 9.28
CA ILE A 26 -12.73 5.17 10.30
C ILE A 26 -13.33 5.06 11.70
N PHE A 27 -14.41 5.79 11.99
CA PHE A 27 -15.07 5.74 13.31
C PHE A 27 -15.64 4.35 13.63
N HIS A 28 -16.14 3.63 12.62
CA HIS A 28 -16.71 2.29 12.78
C HIS A 28 -15.71 1.16 12.51
N ILE A 29 -14.42 1.45 12.35
CA ILE A 29 -13.43 0.46 11.91
C ILE A 29 -13.35 -0.74 12.85
N SER A 30 -13.50 -0.54 14.16
CA SER A 30 -13.40 -1.59 15.18
C SER A 30 -14.43 -2.71 14.99
N ASN A 31 -15.64 -2.38 14.51
CA ASN A 31 -16.69 -3.35 14.24
C ASN A 31 -16.49 -4.09 12.92
N MET A 32 -15.56 -3.63 12.08
CA MET A 32 -15.27 -4.19 10.76
C MET A 32 -13.99 -5.05 10.75
N ILE A 33 -13.25 -5.12 11.87
CA ILE A 33 -12.02 -5.93 11.95
C ILE A 33 -12.39 -7.40 12.06
N ASN A 34 -12.21 -8.13 10.96
CA ASN A 34 -12.17 -9.59 10.98
C ASN A 34 -10.70 -10.03 11.10
N PRO A 35 -10.31 -10.87 12.08
CA PRO A 35 -8.96 -11.39 12.17
C PRO A 35 -8.56 -12.14 10.89
N GLY A 36 -7.71 -11.52 10.09
CA GLY A 36 -7.18 -12.08 8.84
C GLY A 36 -6.06 -13.12 9.02
N VAL A 37 -5.74 -13.48 10.27
CA VAL A 37 -4.72 -14.46 10.66
C VAL A 37 -5.30 -15.36 11.73
N SER A 38 -4.94 -16.65 11.72
CA SER A 38 -5.42 -17.62 12.72
C SER A 38 -5.09 -17.18 14.15
N ASN A 39 -6.06 -17.31 15.06
CA ASN A 39 -5.87 -16.98 16.48
C ASN A 39 -4.74 -17.80 17.14
N ILE A 40 -4.57 -19.06 16.71
CA ILE A 40 -3.48 -19.93 17.18
C ILE A 40 -2.13 -19.35 16.74
N TYR A 41 -2.07 -18.84 15.52
CA TYR A 41 -0.87 -18.24 14.96
C TYR A 41 -0.51 -16.92 15.64
N ASN A 42 -1.50 -16.10 16.03
CA ASN A 42 -1.25 -14.90 16.84
C ASN A 42 -0.77 -15.24 18.27
N ALA A 43 -1.21 -16.35 18.84
CA ALA A 43 -0.81 -16.78 20.18
C ALA A 43 0.59 -17.42 20.21
N LEU A 44 0.95 -18.18 19.16
CA LEU A 44 2.17 -18.99 19.11
C LEU A 44 3.23 -18.44 18.17
N GLY A 45 2.90 -17.50 17.28
CA GLY A 45 3.81 -17.01 16.25
C GLY A 45 5.07 -16.36 16.81
N THR A 46 4.98 -15.76 17.99
CA THR A 46 6.15 -15.19 18.70
C THR A 46 7.14 -16.25 19.19
N GLN A 47 6.76 -17.53 19.21
CA GLN A 47 7.66 -18.65 19.50
C GLN A 47 8.53 -19.05 18.30
N ILE A 48 8.08 -18.73 17.07
CA ILE A 48 8.86 -18.94 15.84
C ILE A 48 9.91 -17.84 15.70
N ALA A 49 9.50 -16.58 15.84
CA ALA A 49 10.39 -15.43 15.89
C ALA A 49 9.83 -14.35 16.82
N PRO A 50 10.67 -13.56 17.49
CA PRO A 50 10.24 -12.67 18.58
C PRO A 50 9.30 -11.53 18.13
N ASN A 51 9.27 -11.19 16.83
CA ASN A 51 8.43 -10.12 16.31
C ASN A 51 7.21 -10.66 15.54
N MET A 52 6.01 -10.44 16.08
CA MET A 52 4.77 -10.91 15.45
C MET A 52 4.56 -10.33 14.04
N VAL A 53 4.92 -9.07 13.82
CA VAL A 53 4.78 -8.45 12.49
C VAL A 53 5.65 -9.17 11.46
N THR A 54 6.92 -9.43 11.79
CA THR A 54 7.84 -10.19 10.91
C THR A 54 7.30 -11.57 10.60
N VAL A 55 6.76 -12.27 11.60
CA VAL A 55 6.18 -13.60 11.42
C VAL A 55 4.96 -13.55 10.49
N VAL A 56 4.05 -12.58 10.67
CA VAL A 56 2.90 -12.42 9.76
C VAL A 56 3.34 -12.10 8.34
N ILE A 57 4.26 -11.15 8.12
CA ILE A 57 4.60 -10.72 6.75
C ILE A 57 5.53 -11.69 6.02
N PHE A 58 6.40 -12.43 6.73
CA PHE A 58 7.35 -13.35 6.10
C PHE A 58 6.90 -14.82 6.06
N ASP A 59 5.87 -15.19 6.82
CA ASP A 59 5.34 -16.56 6.81
C ASP A 59 3.87 -16.57 6.37
N PHE A 60 2.95 -15.93 7.12
CA PHE A 60 1.52 -15.94 6.75
C PHE A 60 1.19 -15.16 5.45
N ARG A 61 1.85 -14.01 5.22
CA ARG A 61 1.71 -13.13 4.05
C ARG A 61 2.99 -13.04 3.23
N ALA A 62 3.79 -14.12 3.23
CA ALA A 62 5.11 -14.16 2.58
C ALA A 62 5.08 -13.73 1.09
N PHE A 63 4.01 -14.06 0.37
CA PHE A 63 3.86 -13.71 -1.05
C PHE A 63 3.70 -12.21 -1.31
N ASP A 64 3.12 -11.46 -0.36
CA ASP A 64 2.98 -10.00 -0.49
C ASP A 64 4.36 -9.33 -0.41
N THR A 65 5.15 -9.72 0.59
CA THR A 65 6.54 -9.27 0.79
C THR A 65 7.47 -9.72 -0.34
N LEU A 66 7.27 -10.94 -0.87
CA LEU A 66 7.98 -11.40 -2.06
C LEU A 66 7.65 -10.52 -3.27
N GLY A 67 6.37 -10.18 -3.46
CA GLY A 67 5.91 -9.23 -4.47
C GLY A 67 6.56 -7.86 -4.33
N GLU A 68 6.63 -7.32 -3.11
CA GLU A 68 7.31 -6.05 -2.83
C GLU A 68 8.78 -6.10 -3.27
N SER A 69 9.51 -7.17 -2.96
CA SER A 69 10.91 -7.32 -3.35
C SER A 69 11.10 -7.39 -4.88
N ILE A 70 10.18 -8.07 -5.58
CA ILE A 70 10.20 -8.17 -7.05
C ILE A 70 9.93 -6.80 -7.68
N ILE A 71 8.96 -6.05 -7.13
CA ILE A 71 8.66 -4.69 -7.61
C ILE A 71 9.88 -3.79 -7.45
N LEU A 72 10.52 -3.80 -6.27
CA LEU A 72 11.72 -2.98 -6.03
C LEU A 72 12.88 -3.36 -6.97
N LEU A 73 13.14 -4.65 -7.16
CA LEU A 73 14.16 -5.13 -8.10
C LEU A 73 13.84 -4.69 -9.53
N SER A 74 12.59 -4.90 -9.97
CA SER A 74 12.16 -4.54 -11.33
C SER A 74 12.25 -3.03 -11.58
N ALA A 75 11.88 -2.20 -10.59
CA ALA A 75 12.00 -0.76 -10.67
C ALA A 75 13.46 -0.33 -10.83
N GLY A 76 14.37 -0.90 -10.03
CA GLY A 76 15.81 -0.67 -10.15
C GLY A 76 16.36 -1.06 -11.53
N LEU A 77 15.96 -2.23 -12.05
CA LEU A 77 16.35 -2.68 -13.39
C LEU A 77 15.82 -1.76 -14.50
N VAL A 78 14.57 -1.32 -14.41
CA VAL A 78 13.97 -0.39 -15.38
C VAL A 78 14.72 0.95 -15.40
N VAL A 79 15.05 1.50 -14.23
CA VAL A 79 15.86 2.72 -14.12
C VAL A 79 17.24 2.51 -14.75
N LEU A 80 17.91 1.38 -14.49
CA LEU A 80 19.19 1.05 -15.10
C LEU A 80 19.09 0.90 -16.62
N LEU A 81 18.01 0.30 -17.15
CA LEU A 81 17.82 0.14 -18.59
C LEU A 81 17.57 1.48 -19.29
N ILE A 82 16.80 2.39 -18.68
CA ILE A 82 16.48 3.70 -19.23
C ILE A 82 17.69 4.65 -19.14
N PHE A 83 18.34 4.74 -17.98
CA PHE A 83 19.36 5.74 -17.70
C PHE A 83 20.79 5.21 -17.63
N GLY A 84 20.99 3.90 -17.44
CA GLY A 84 22.31 3.30 -17.23
C GLY A 84 23.23 3.36 -18.44
N ARG A 85 22.68 3.44 -19.67
CA ARG A 85 23.49 3.66 -20.88
C ARG A 85 24.12 5.05 -20.96
N GLY A 86 23.46 6.08 -20.41
CA GLY A 86 23.99 7.45 -20.39
C GLY A 86 25.06 7.69 -19.32
N LEU A 87 25.02 6.93 -18.23
CA LEU A 87 25.96 7.03 -17.11
C LEU A 87 27.30 6.32 -17.35
N LEU A 88 27.31 5.24 -18.14
CA LEU A 88 28.53 4.48 -18.46
C LEU A 88 29.36 5.11 -19.59
N GLY A 89 29.02 6.33 -20.02
CA GLY A 89 29.78 7.10 -20.99
C GLY A 89 29.78 6.44 -22.36
N ASP A 90 28.70 6.67 -23.12
CA ASP A 90 28.86 6.68 -24.58
C ASP A 90 29.81 7.84 -24.89
N LYS A 91 31.10 7.51 -25.08
CA LYS A 91 32.12 8.44 -25.55
C LYS A 91 31.99 8.56 -27.07
N ARG A 92 30.87 9.10 -27.51
CA ARG A 92 30.65 9.55 -28.88
C ARG A 92 30.08 10.96 -28.86
#